data_AF-A0A958DEW1-F1
#
_entry.id   AF-A0A958DEW1-F1
#
_cell.length_a   1.000
_cell.length_b   1.000
_cell.length_c   1.000
_cell.angle_alpha   90.00
_cell.angle_beta   90.00
_cell.angle_gamma   90.00
#
_symmetry.space_group_name_H-M   'P 1'
#
loop_
_entity.id
_entity.type
_entity.pdbx_description
1 polymer ?
#
loop_
_entity_poly.entity_id
_entity_poly.type
_entity_poly.pdbx_seq_one_letter_code
_entity_poly.pdbx_strand_id
1 'polypeptide(L)'
;LLATNRLVGVLGASGAGKSSMTRAGLLPALADGVVAGSQRWPQVVCTPGDDPWASLLDALGDAGSARGVADGSPDPAERGAELLDALRRRGPQAPPLLLVIDQFEELFTLAPEQAPSLLAALAEAARTVPNVRIVPVIRADFYGEVSADATFARLLSEHHVLVGPMTPQELRRVVTAPADAAGL
;
A
#
# COMPACT_ATOMS: atom_id res chain seq x y z
N LEU A 1 13.98 -5.74 4.91
CA LEU A 1 12.52 -5.96 5.00
C LEU A 1 11.91 -6.23 3.62
N LEU A 2 11.79 -5.22 2.73
CA LEU A 2 11.16 -5.43 1.42
C LEU A 2 11.92 -6.39 0.47
N ALA A 3 13.21 -6.65 0.69
CA ALA A 3 13.94 -7.64 -0.10
C ALA A 3 13.39 -9.07 0.08
N THR A 4 12.99 -9.44 1.30
CA THR A 4 12.63 -10.81 1.69
C THR A 4 11.15 -10.99 1.99
N ASN A 5 10.42 -9.90 2.27
CA ASN A 5 9.04 -9.94 2.74
C ASN A 5 8.12 -9.27 1.71
N ARG A 6 6.92 -9.83 1.54
CA ARG A 6 5.93 -9.37 0.55
C ARG A 6 4.86 -8.45 1.15
N LEU A 7 4.78 -8.34 2.46
CA LEU A 7 3.97 -7.36 3.16
C LEU A 7 4.85 -6.70 4.21
N VAL A 8 4.97 -5.37 4.15
CA VAL A 8 5.75 -4.58 5.11
C VAL A 8 4.99 -3.31 5.47
N GLY A 9 4.62 -3.15 6.74
CA GLY A 9 3.90 -1.97 7.21
C GLY A 9 4.79 -0.75 7.43
N VAL A 10 4.25 0.44 7.16
CA VAL A 10 4.81 1.72 7.62
C VAL A 10 3.83 2.34 8.59
N LEU A 11 4.19 2.36 9.87
CA LEU A 11 3.34 2.81 10.98
C LEU A 11 3.83 4.14 11.52
N GLY A 12 2.97 4.91 12.17
CA GLY A 12 3.37 6.16 12.82
C GLY A 12 2.19 7.09 13.09
N ALA A 13 2.37 8.08 13.95
CA ALA A 13 1.32 9.04 14.27
C ALA A 13 0.83 9.82 13.03
N SER A 14 -0.35 10.44 13.12
CA SER A 14 -0.78 11.42 12.11
C SER A 14 0.25 12.55 12.02
N GLY A 15 0.53 13.03 10.81
CA GLY A 15 1.53 14.08 10.59
C GLY A 15 3.00 13.66 10.80
N ALA A 16 3.30 12.38 11.10
CA ALA A 16 4.67 11.88 11.25
C ALA A 16 5.48 11.81 9.93
N GLY A 17 4.91 12.29 8.81
CA GLY A 17 5.59 12.29 7.52
C GLY A 17 5.65 10.93 6.82
N LYS A 18 4.81 9.95 7.18
CA LYS A 18 4.80 8.60 6.57
C LYS A 18 4.66 8.62 5.04
N SER A 19 3.71 9.40 4.52
CA SER A 19 3.49 9.54 3.07
C SER A 19 4.67 10.25 2.40
N SER A 20 5.31 11.22 3.07
CA SER A 20 6.53 11.88 2.59
C SER A 20 7.73 10.91 2.59
N MET A 21 7.96 10.19 3.68
CA MET A 21 8.98 9.14 3.77
C MET A 21 8.79 8.08 2.69
N THR A 22 7.55 7.71 2.42
CA THR A 22 7.23 6.74 1.36
C THR A 22 7.55 7.33 -0.01
N ARG A 23 7.00 8.51 -0.34
CA ARG A 23 7.07 9.09 -1.69
C ARG A 23 8.42 9.74 -2.04
N ALA A 24 9.06 10.39 -1.08
CA ALA A 24 10.33 11.10 -1.26
C ALA A 24 11.55 10.28 -0.78
N GLY A 25 11.33 9.23 0.02
CA GLY A 25 12.41 8.37 0.54
C GLY A 25 12.39 6.97 -0.06
N LEU A 26 11.36 6.18 0.24
CA LEU A 26 11.27 4.77 -0.14
C LEU A 26 11.19 4.57 -1.66
N LEU A 27 10.25 5.27 -2.33
CA LEU A 27 10.02 5.11 -3.76
C LEU A 27 11.26 5.48 -4.59
N PRO A 28 11.93 6.64 -4.36
CA PRO A 28 13.15 6.99 -5.08
C PRO A 28 14.30 6.04 -4.77
N ALA A 29 14.50 5.66 -3.50
CA ALA A 29 15.58 4.72 -3.14
C ALA A 29 15.41 3.34 -3.81
N LEU A 30 14.17 2.88 -4.00
CA LEU A 30 13.90 1.66 -4.77
C LEU A 30 14.10 1.86 -6.27
N ALA A 31 13.82 3.05 -6.82
CA ALA A 31 14.08 3.39 -8.22
C ALA A 31 15.58 3.49 -8.53
N ASP A 32 16.40 3.97 -7.58
CA ASP A 32 17.87 3.90 -7.63
C ASP A 32 18.40 2.48 -7.32
N GLY A 33 17.50 1.68 -6.75
CA GLY A 33 17.59 0.30 -6.31
C GLY A 33 18.71 -0.02 -5.35
N VAL A 34 18.54 0.62 -4.20
CA VAL A 34 18.99 0.18 -2.89
C VAL A 34 18.69 -1.31 -2.61
N VAL A 35 17.69 -1.90 -3.27
CA VAL A 35 17.47 -3.35 -3.33
C VAL A 35 17.86 -3.84 -4.73
N ALA A 36 18.61 -4.94 -4.80
CA ALA A 36 19.08 -5.50 -6.06
C ALA A 36 17.90 -5.75 -7.04
N GLY A 37 17.93 -5.05 -8.18
CA GLY A 37 16.92 -5.16 -9.23
C GLY A 37 15.64 -4.36 -9.00
N SER A 38 15.52 -3.58 -7.91
CA SER A 38 14.31 -2.80 -7.64
C SER A 38 14.09 -1.61 -8.57
N GLN A 39 15.12 -1.19 -9.31
CA GLN A 39 15.06 -0.17 -10.36
C GLN A 39 14.04 -0.53 -11.46
N ARG A 40 13.72 -1.82 -11.60
CA ARG A 40 12.76 -2.35 -12.57
C ARG A 40 11.39 -2.65 -11.96
N TRP A 41 11.20 -2.46 -10.66
CA TRP A 41 9.93 -2.76 -10.01
C TRP A 41 8.93 -1.67 -10.37
N PRO A 42 7.79 -1.99 -11.02
CA PRO A 42 6.74 -1.01 -11.18
C PRO A 42 6.21 -0.60 -9.80
N GLN A 43 5.95 0.69 -9.64
CA GLN A 43 5.47 1.27 -8.38
C GLN A 43 4.04 1.78 -8.60
N VAL A 44 3.11 1.23 -7.83
CA VAL A 44 1.70 1.64 -7.81
C VAL A 44 1.43 2.21 -6.43
N VAL A 45 0.82 3.40 -6.39
CA VAL A 45 0.38 4.04 -5.15
C VAL A 45 -1.10 4.31 -5.26
N CYS A 46 -1.87 3.83 -4.28
CA CYS A 46 -3.30 4.10 -4.18
C CYS A 46 -3.65 4.56 -2.78
N THR A 47 -4.80 5.24 -2.67
CA THR A 47 -5.42 5.65 -1.42
C THR A 47 -6.83 5.05 -1.42
N PRO A 48 -7.27 4.35 -0.35
CA PRO A 48 -8.53 3.59 -0.35
C PRO A 48 -9.77 4.43 -0.70
N GLY A 49 -10.01 5.57 -0.04
CA GLY A 49 -11.24 6.34 -0.19
C GLY A 49 -12.51 5.56 0.19
N ASP A 50 -13.65 5.99 -0.37
CA ASP A 50 -14.99 5.43 -0.07
C ASP A 50 -15.26 4.07 -0.76
N ASP A 51 -14.57 3.77 -1.87
CA ASP A 51 -14.58 2.46 -2.53
C ASP A 51 -13.14 1.95 -2.66
N PRO A 52 -12.62 1.24 -1.64
CA PRO A 52 -11.24 0.78 -1.62
C PRO A 52 -10.94 -0.27 -2.68
N TRP A 53 -11.94 -1.04 -3.13
CA TRP A 53 -11.76 -2.01 -4.21
C TRP A 53 -11.58 -1.33 -5.55
N ALA A 54 -12.44 -0.36 -5.88
CA ALA A 54 -12.31 0.42 -7.10
C ALA A 54 -10.97 1.18 -7.13
N SER A 55 -10.63 1.89 -6.05
CA SER A 55 -9.36 2.62 -5.95
C SER A 55 -8.13 1.73 -6.19
N LEU A 56 -8.15 0.50 -5.65
CA LEU A 56 -7.05 -0.44 -5.80
C LEU A 56 -6.98 -1.03 -7.23
N LEU A 57 -8.10 -1.47 -7.78
CA LEU A 57 -8.17 -2.06 -9.12
C LEU A 57 -7.84 -1.03 -10.20
N ASP A 58 -8.35 0.20 -10.07
CA ASP A 58 -8.04 1.31 -10.97
C ASP A 58 -6.55 1.64 -10.95
N ALA A 59 -5.92 1.67 -9.77
CA ALA A 59 -4.50 1.92 -9.63
C ALA A 59 -3.61 0.82 -10.23
N LEU A 60 -4.11 -0.42 -10.28
CA LEU A 60 -3.46 -1.54 -10.97
C LEU A 60 -3.66 -1.49 -12.50
N GLY A 61 -4.42 -0.51 -13.01
CA GLY A 61 -4.76 -0.39 -14.43
C GLY A 61 -5.86 -1.36 -14.88
N ASP A 62 -6.64 -1.89 -13.93
CA ASP A 62 -7.70 -2.87 -14.16
C ASP A 62 -9.11 -2.25 -14.11
N ALA A 63 -9.20 -0.94 -14.35
CA ALA A 63 -10.45 -0.19 -14.45
C ALA A 63 -11.43 -0.73 -15.54
N GLY A 64 -10.96 -1.65 -16.38
CA GLY A 64 -11.73 -2.30 -17.44
C GLY A 64 -12.67 -3.40 -16.97
N SER A 65 -12.43 -4.04 -15.81
CA SER A 65 -13.31 -5.08 -15.23
C SER A 65 -14.34 -4.52 -14.24
N ALA A 66 -14.07 -3.36 -13.62
CA ALA A 66 -15.06 -2.62 -12.83
C ALA A 66 -16.17 -1.96 -13.67
N ARG A 67 -16.06 -1.97 -15.00
CA ARG A 67 -16.98 -1.26 -15.93
C ARG A 67 -17.98 -2.15 -16.66
N GLY A 68 -18.32 -3.31 -16.11
CA GLY A 68 -19.43 -4.07 -16.67
C GLY A 68 -19.97 -5.19 -15.81
N VAL A 69 -20.89 -4.89 -14.88
CA VAL A 69 -22.09 -5.71 -14.64
C VAL A 69 -23.21 -4.84 -14.06
N ALA A 70 -24.44 -5.22 -14.35
CA ALA A 70 -25.70 -4.62 -13.94
C ALA A 70 -25.86 -4.42 -12.42
N ASP A 71 -26.63 -3.38 -12.07
CA ASP A 71 -27.39 -3.14 -10.82
C ASP A 71 -26.98 -4.01 -9.60
N GLY A 72 -25.91 -3.63 -8.92
CA GLY A 72 -25.43 -4.23 -7.67
C GLY A 72 -23.94 -3.99 -7.42
N SER A 73 -23.54 -3.71 -6.17
CA SER A 73 -22.13 -3.74 -5.78
C SER A 73 -21.65 -5.20 -5.79
N PRO A 74 -20.54 -5.56 -6.47
CA PRO A 74 -20.06 -6.94 -6.57
C PRO A 74 -19.77 -7.59 -5.20
N ASP A 75 -19.88 -8.91 -5.13
CA ASP A 75 -19.57 -9.68 -3.91
C ASP A 75 -18.09 -9.46 -3.51
N PRO A 76 -17.77 -9.24 -2.22
CA PRO A 76 -16.39 -9.12 -1.76
C PRO A 76 -15.45 -10.26 -2.19
N ALA A 77 -15.95 -11.50 -2.30
CA ALA A 77 -15.18 -12.64 -2.78
C ALA A 77 -14.82 -12.50 -4.27
N GLU A 78 -15.73 -11.98 -5.09
CA GLU A 78 -15.49 -11.70 -6.51
C GLU A 78 -14.44 -10.60 -6.67
N ARG A 79 -14.55 -9.51 -5.90
CA ARG A 79 -13.54 -8.43 -5.88
C ARG A 79 -12.15 -8.93 -5.44
N GLY A 80 -12.10 -9.81 -4.45
CA GLY A 80 -10.87 -10.46 -4.01
C GLY A 80 -10.23 -11.30 -5.11
N ALA A 81 -11.03 -12.09 -5.83
CA ALA A 81 -10.57 -12.87 -6.97
C ALA A 81 -10.06 -11.98 -8.11
N GLU A 82 -10.78 -10.90 -8.42
CA GLU A 82 -10.40 -9.91 -9.44
C GLU A 82 -9.03 -9.28 -9.12
N LEU A 83 -8.81 -8.85 -7.88
CA LEU A 83 -7.51 -8.34 -7.42
C LEU A 83 -6.39 -9.37 -7.62
N LEU A 84 -6.60 -10.62 -7.21
CA LEU A 84 -5.60 -11.68 -7.34
C LEU A 84 -5.29 -11.95 -8.81
N ASP A 85 -6.30 -11.97 -9.67
CA ASP A 85 -6.13 -12.16 -11.11
C ASP A 85 -5.37 -10.99 -11.73
N ALA A 86 -5.69 -9.75 -11.36
CA ALA A 86 -4.95 -8.56 -11.80
C ALA A 86 -3.46 -8.67 -11.48
N LEU A 87 -3.12 -9.08 -10.25
CA LEU A 87 -1.75 -9.27 -9.83
C LEU A 87 -1.07 -10.44 -10.55
N ARG A 88 -1.78 -11.55 -10.78
CA ARG A 88 -1.27 -12.76 -11.44
C ARG A 88 -1.06 -12.58 -12.94
N ARG A 89 -1.86 -11.75 -13.62
CA ARG A 89 -1.72 -11.45 -15.06
C ARG A 89 -0.36 -10.87 -15.44
N ARG A 90 0.36 -10.27 -14.48
CA ARG A 90 1.74 -9.81 -14.67
C ARG A 90 2.70 -10.97 -14.98
N GLY A 91 2.35 -12.20 -14.59
CA GLY A 91 3.13 -13.40 -14.84
C GLY A 91 4.28 -13.60 -13.85
N PRO A 92 4.74 -14.86 -13.65
CA PRO A 92 5.70 -15.19 -12.59
C PRO A 92 7.11 -14.64 -12.83
N GLN A 93 7.45 -14.31 -14.08
CA GLN A 93 8.76 -13.78 -14.46
C GLN A 93 8.82 -12.25 -14.49
N ALA A 94 7.69 -11.57 -14.30
CA ALA A 94 7.68 -10.11 -14.24
C ALA A 94 8.43 -9.60 -13.00
N PRO A 95 9.10 -8.44 -13.11
CA PRO A 95 9.69 -7.81 -11.95
C PRO A 95 8.64 -7.59 -10.86
N PRO A 96 9.01 -7.70 -9.58
CA PRO A 96 8.08 -7.43 -8.48
C PRO A 96 7.33 -6.10 -8.62
N LEU A 97 6.03 -6.13 -8.35
CA LEU A 97 5.23 -4.91 -8.15
C LEU A 97 5.47 -4.41 -6.74
N LEU A 98 5.69 -3.11 -6.59
CA LEU A 98 5.51 -2.44 -5.31
C LEU A 98 4.15 -1.77 -5.30
N LEU A 99 3.23 -2.29 -4.48
CA LEU A 99 1.92 -1.71 -4.21
C LEU A 99 1.98 -0.97 -2.88
N VAL A 100 1.96 0.35 -2.91
CA VAL A 100 1.82 1.20 -1.73
C VAL A 100 0.36 1.56 -1.57
N ILE A 101 -0.19 1.30 -0.39
CA ILE A 101 -1.53 1.73 -0.01
C ILE A 101 -1.35 2.83 1.04
N ASP A 102 -1.37 4.07 0.57
CA ASP A 102 -1.19 5.27 1.41
C ASP A 102 -2.50 5.55 2.16
N GLN A 103 -2.41 6.15 3.35
CA GLN A 103 -3.58 6.41 4.22
C GLN A 103 -4.45 5.16 4.44
N PHE A 104 -3.82 4.03 4.75
CA PHE A 104 -4.51 2.75 4.92
C PHE A 104 -5.59 2.78 6.01
N GLU A 105 -5.50 3.71 6.97
CA GLU A 105 -6.56 3.95 7.96
C GLU A 105 -7.93 4.31 7.35
N GLU A 106 -7.98 4.84 6.13
CA GLU A 106 -9.24 5.17 5.45
C GLU A 106 -10.12 3.95 5.25
N LEU A 107 -9.53 2.77 5.13
CA LEU A 107 -10.26 1.51 5.07
C LEU A 107 -11.16 1.30 6.28
N PHE A 108 -10.75 1.77 7.46
CA PHE A 108 -11.50 1.59 8.70
C PHE A 108 -12.42 2.77 9.02
N THR A 109 -12.18 3.94 8.42
CA THR A 109 -12.99 5.13 8.67
C THR A 109 -14.05 5.40 7.61
N LEU A 110 -13.74 5.10 6.34
CA LEU A 110 -14.59 5.41 5.19
C LEU A 110 -15.34 4.17 4.67
N ALA A 111 -14.70 3.01 4.71
CA ALA A 111 -15.27 1.75 4.22
C ALA A 111 -15.13 0.57 5.22
N PRO A 112 -15.50 0.74 6.49
CA PRO A 112 -15.29 -0.27 7.53
C PRO A 112 -15.93 -1.63 7.22
N GLU A 113 -17.04 -1.64 6.48
CA GLU A 113 -17.73 -2.86 6.05
C GLU A 113 -16.95 -3.67 5.00
N GLN A 114 -16.04 -3.02 4.26
CA GLN A 114 -15.20 -3.63 3.23
C GLN A 114 -13.81 -4.01 3.77
N ALA A 115 -13.44 -3.52 4.95
CA ALA A 115 -12.13 -3.75 5.55
C ALA A 115 -11.76 -5.23 5.70
N PRO A 116 -12.60 -6.12 6.27
CA PRO A 116 -12.20 -7.50 6.53
C PRO A 116 -11.89 -8.28 5.24
N SER A 117 -12.72 -8.11 4.20
CA SER A 117 -12.54 -8.82 2.93
C SER A 117 -11.32 -8.31 2.15
N LEU A 118 -11.07 -7.00 2.17
CA LEU A 118 -9.88 -6.42 1.53
C LEU A 118 -8.60 -6.86 2.25
N LEU A 119 -8.58 -6.86 3.58
CA LEU A 119 -7.45 -7.37 4.36
C LEU A 119 -7.15 -8.83 4.01
N ALA A 120 -8.18 -9.68 3.95
CA ALA A 120 -8.05 -11.08 3.59
C ALA A 120 -7.45 -11.25 2.18
N ALA A 121 -7.92 -10.47 1.20
CA ALA A 121 -7.42 -10.53 -0.18
C ALA A 121 -5.96 -10.03 -0.29
N LEU A 122 -5.59 -8.96 0.42
CA LEU A 122 -4.20 -8.48 0.46
C LEU A 122 -3.26 -9.49 1.13
N ALA A 123 -3.72 -10.14 2.20
CA ALA A 123 -2.96 -11.20 2.86
C ALA A 123 -2.80 -12.44 1.96
N GLU A 124 -3.84 -12.82 1.21
CA GLU A 124 -3.75 -13.87 0.21
C GLU A 124 -2.80 -13.51 -0.93
N ALA A 125 -2.86 -12.28 -1.44
CA ALA A 125 -1.96 -11.79 -2.47
C ALA A 125 -0.50 -11.86 -2.01
N ALA A 126 -0.21 -11.39 -0.80
CA ALA A 126 1.14 -11.46 -0.23
C ALA A 126 1.64 -12.91 -0.09
N ARG A 127 0.78 -13.89 0.22
CA ARG A 127 1.17 -15.30 0.34
C ARG A 127 1.33 -16.00 -1.01
N THR A 128 0.42 -15.75 -1.94
CA THR A 128 0.24 -16.58 -3.15
C THR A 128 0.84 -15.96 -4.41
N VAL A 129 1.01 -14.63 -4.46
CA VAL A 129 1.59 -13.95 -5.62
C VAL A 129 3.07 -13.65 -5.35
N PRO A 130 4.02 -14.35 -6.02
CA PRO A 130 5.44 -14.27 -5.66
C PRO A 130 6.08 -12.91 -5.96
N ASN A 131 5.53 -12.18 -6.92
CA ASN A 131 6.06 -10.93 -7.45
C ASN A 131 5.18 -9.72 -7.11
N VAL A 132 4.51 -9.74 -5.95
CA VAL A 132 3.89 -8.55 -5.34
C VAL A 132 4.55 -8.23 -4.00
N ARG A 133 4.73 -6.94 -3.72
CA ARG A 133 5.16 -6.40 -2.44
C ARG A 133 4.18 -5.30 -2.04
N ILE A 134 3.53 -5.49 -0.91
CA ILE A 134 2.46 -4.63 -0.41
C ILE A 134 2.99 -3.82 0.77
N VAL A 135 2.79 -2.51 0.71
CA VAL A 135 3.22 -1.56 1.74
C VAL A 135 2.00 -0.76 2.20
N PRO A 136 1.26 -1.25 3.22
CA PRO A 136 0.25 -0.44 3.86
C PRO A 136 0.93 0.64 4.71
N VAL A 137 0.58 1.90 4.45
CA VAL A 137 1.01 3.06 5.23
C VAL A 137 -0.14 3.46 6.13
N ILE A 138 -0.03 3.10 7.41
CA ILE A 138 -1.15 3.17 8.37
C ILE A 138 -0.75 4.05 9.54
N ARG A 139 -1.71 4.77 10.11
CA ARG A 139 -1.50 5.36 11.44
C ARG A 139 -1.43 4.30 12.53
N ALA A 140 -0.57 4.52 13.52
CA ALA A 140 -0.35 3.55 14.61
C ALA A 140 -1.59 3.32 15.49
N ASP A 141 -2.48 4.31 15.62
CA ASP A 141 -3.74 4.20 16.35
C ASP A 141 -4.78 3.29 15.65
N PHE A 142 -4.64 3.08 14.34
CA PHE A 142 -5.46 2.14 13.56
C PHE A 142 -4.85 0.74 13.47
N TYR A 143 -3.69 0.50 14.09
CA TYR A 143 -3.05 -0.82 14.07
C TYR A 143 -3.93 -1.90 14.73
N GLY A 144 -4.78 -1.56 15.69
CA GLY A 144 -5.72 -2.51 16.28
C GLY A 144 -6.77 -3.03 15.29
N GLU A 145 -7.21 -2.18 14.35
CA GLU A 145 -8.27 -2.50 13.39
C GLU A 145 -7.86 -3.57 12.37
N VAL A 146 -6.55 -3.71 12.10
CA VAL A 146 -6.03 -4.75 11.19
C VAL A 146 -6.29 -6.17 11.73
N SER A 147 -6.62 -6.31 13.02
CA SER A 147 -7.00 -7.59 13.64
C SER A 147 -8.29 -8.20 13.09
N ALA A 148 -9.05 -7.44 12.30
CA ALA A 148 -10.19 -7.94 11.53
C ALA A 148 -9.82 -9.09 10.56
N ASP A 149 -8.55 -9.21 10.16
CA ASP A 149 -8.01 -10.42 9.53
C ASP A 149 -6.73 -10.90 10.23
N ALA A 150 -6.78 -12.11 10.79
CA ALA A 150 -5.68 -12.68 11.56
C ALA A 150 -4.42 -12.91 10.71
N THR A 151 -4.57 -13.22 9.43
CA THR A 151 -3.44 -13.49 8.54
C THR A 151 -2.69 -12.21 8.23
N PHE A 152 -3.41 -11.15 7.87
CA PHE A 152 -2.89 -9.82 7.62
C PHE A 152 -2.22 -9.27 8.87
N ALA A 153 -2.90 -9.33 10.03
CA ALA A 153 -2.37 -8.85 11.30
C ALA A 153 -1.04 -9.55 11.65
N ARG A 154 -0.96 -10.87 11.47
CA ARG A 154 0.28 -11.62 11.67
C ARG A 154 1.40 -11.13 10.74
N LEU A 155 1.15 -11.06 9.44
CA LEU A 155 2.14 -10.60 8.45
C LEU A 155 2.63 -9.18 8.75
N LEU A 156 1.73 -8.27 9.13
CA LEU A 156 2.07 -6.90 9.48
C LEU A 156 2.87 -6.81 10.79
N SER A 157 2.51 -7.62 11.79
CA SER A 157 3.18 -7.67 13.09
C SER A 157 4.63 -8.14 12.98
N GLU A 158 4.89 -9.11 12.10
CA GLU A 158 6.24 -9.65 11.86
C GLU A 158 7.12 -8.63 11.12
N HIS A 159 6.53 -7.77 10.30
CA HIS A 159 7.24 -6.93 9.35
C HIS A 159 6.64 -5.52 9.25
N HIS A 160 7.10 -4.62 10.12
CA HIS A 160 6.77 -3.20 10.01
C HIS A 160 7.91 -2.29 10.46
N VAL A 161 7.82 -1.02 10.04
CA VAL A 161 8.69 0.08 10.49
C VAL A 161 7.83 1.13 11.16
N LEU A 162 8.23 1.57 12.35
CA LEU A 162 7.61 2.68 13.05
C LEU A 162 8.33 3.98 12.70
N VAL A 163 7.61 4.91 12.10
CA VAL A 163 8.04 6.28 11.80
C VAL A 163 7.64 7.16 12.98
N GLY A 164 8.64 7.63 13.72
CA GLY A 164 8.45 8.57 14.82
C GLY A 164 7.98 9.95 14.34
N PRO A 165 7.46 10.80 15.23
CA PRO A 165 7.14 12.17 14.88
C PRO A 165 8.42 12.88 14.41
N MET A 166 8.36 13.49 13.23
CA MET A 166 9.41 14.40 12.76
C MET A 166 9.70 15.42 13.86
N THR A 167 10.96 15.56 14.24
CA THR A 167 11.37 16.64 15.13
C THR A 167 11.00 17.98 14.48
N PRO A 168 10.72 19.05 15.25
CA PRO A 168 10.49 20.39 14.67
C PRO A 168 11.62 20.88 13.74
N GLN A 169 12.83 20.34 13.89
CA GLN A 169 13.96 20.58 12.96
C GLN A 169 13.81 19.86 11.62
N GLU A 170 13.30 18.63 11.60
CA GLU A 170 13.03 17.86 10.37
C GLU A 170 11.83 18.44 9.61
N LEU A 171 10.81 18.94 10.32
CA LEU A 171 9.67 19.64 9.71
C LEU A 171 10.11 20.92 8.99
N ARG A 172 11.03 21.70 9.58
CA ARG A 172 11.62 22.89 8.92
C ARG A 172 12.38 22.50 7.66
N ARG A 173 13.16 21.42 7.68
CA ARG A 173 13.88 20.93 6.49
C ARG A 173 12.94 20.49 5.38
N VAL A 174 11.81 19.85 5.70
CA VAL A 174 10.79 19.46 4.71
C VAL A 174 10.07 20.67 4.11
N VAL A 175 9.92 21.77 4.86
CA VAL A 175 9.30 23.01 4.37
C VAL A 175 10.29 23.89 3.59
N THR A 176 11.58 23.91 3.94
CA THR A 176 12.59 24.72 3.24
C THR A 176 13.25 24.01 2.05
N ALA A 177 13.33 22.68 2.04
CA ALA A 177 13.96 21.94 0.94
C ALA A 177 13.28 22.11 -0.44
N PRO A 178 11.95 22.28 -0.57
CA PRO A 178 11.34 22.61 -1.86
C PRO A 178 11.68 24.02 -2.36
N ALA A 179 11.97 24.96 -1.45
CA ALA A 179 12.37 26.33 -1.82
C ALA A 179 13.81 26.37 -2.34
N ASP A 180 14.72 25.65 -1.66
CA ASP A 180 16.13 25.57 -2.08
C ASP A 180 16.31 24.75 -3.37
N ALA A 181 15.45 23.74 -3.62
CA ALA A 181 15.46 22.96 -4.86
C ALA A 181 14.79 23.67 -6.06
N ALA A 182 14.06 24.76 -5.83
CA ALA A 182 13.43 25.58 -6.87
C ALA A 182 14.21 26.85 -7.23
N GLY A 183 15.33 27.14 -6.55
CA GLY A 183 16.22 28.25 -6.88
C GLY A 183 15.61 29.65 -6.77
N LEU A 184 14.82 29.91 -5.72
CA LEU A 184 14.37 31.26 -5.33
C LEU A 184 15.16 31.79 -4.14
#